data_AF-A0AAW8DGU3-F1
#
_entry.id   AF-A0AAW8DGU3-F1
#
_cell.length_a   1.000
_cell.length_b   1.000
_cell.length_c   1.000
_cell.angle_alpha   90.00
_cell.angle_beta   90.00
_cell.angle_gamma   90.00
#
_symmetry.space_group_name_H-M   'P 1'
#
loop_
_entity.id
_entity.type
_entity.pdbx_description
1 polymer ?
#
loop_
_entity_poly.entity_id
_entity_poly.type
_entity_poly.pdbx_seq_one_letter_code
_entity_poly.pdbx_strand_id
1 'polypeptide(L)'
;MTKSQENTMAFKSILETDEAEAARLAESPEGSTNHVLAQLPVNIRGNVQNLLIELPDLDGDGRKLVVVPTESHRIGTHEYARGEIRKRYQSTWTCIVVASTNPTYQVGCWPISVPEYQLVRGTQRTIDL
;
A
#
# COMPACT_ATOMS: atom_id res chain seq x y z
N MET A 1 17.12 -23.26 38.94
CA MET A 1 17.41 -21.94 38.33
C MET A 1 17.44 -22.11 36.82
N THR A 2 16.36 -21.72 36.13
CA THR A 2 16.38 -21.10 34.78
C THR A 2 14.94 -20.69 34.45
N LYS A 3 14.67 -19.38 34.47
CA LYS A 3 13.41 -18.81 33.98
C LYS A 3 13.56 -18.63 32.47
N SER A 4 12.72 -19.28 31.68
CA SER A 4 12.54 -18.94 30.27
C SER A 4 11.88 -17.56 30.19
N GLN A 5 12.58 -16.59 29.63
CA GLN A 5 11.99 -15.31 29.29
C GLN A 5 11.12 -15.51 28.04
N GLU A 6 9.79 -15.49 28.22
CA GLU A 6 8.86 -15.24 27.13
C GLU A 6 9.12 -13.83 26.61
N ASN A 7 9.64 -13.75 25.38
CA ASN A 7 9.86 -12.50 24.69
C ASN A 7 8.50 -12.04 24.12
N THR A 8 7.65 -11.49 24.99
CA THR A 8 6.38 -10.87 24.59
C THR A 8 6.70 -9.63 23.75
N MET A 9 6.58 -9.74 22.43
CA MET A 9 6.63 -8.62 21.49
C MET A 9 5.42 -7.70 21.77
N ALA A 10 5.58 -6.74 22.69
CA ALA A 10 4.57 -5.74 22.96
C ALA A 10 4.54 -4.73 21.81
N PHE A 11 3.53 -4.83 20.94
CA PHE A 11 3.23 -3.80 19.96
C PHE A 11 2.55 -2.63 20.67
N LYS A 12 3.22 -1.49 20.75
CA LYS A 12 2.60 -0.23 21.16
C LYS A 12 1.80 0.30 19.97
N SER A 13 0.54 -0.10 19.84
CA SER A 13 -0.40 0.61 18.97
C SER A 13 -0.67 1.98 19.60
N ILE A 14 -0.33 3.04 18.88
CA ILE A 14 -1.02 4.31 19.09
C ILE A 14 -2.37 4.07 18.40
N LEU A 15 -3.33 3.53 19.16
CA LEU A 15 -4.69 3.35 18.66
C LEU A 15 -5.17 4.73 18.17
N GLU A 16 -5.55 4.80 16.89
CA GLU A 16 -6.36 5.90 16.36
C GLU A 16 -7.61 5.97 17.26
N THR A 17 -8.00 7.16 17.74
CA THR A 17 -9.23 7.29 18.52
C THR A 17 -10.43 7.08 17.60
N ASP A 18 -11.56 6.66 18.16
CA ASP A 18 -12.80 6.45 17.40
C ASP A 18 -13.19 7.70 16.59
N GLU A 19 -12.88 8.91 17.07
CA GLU A 19 -13.14 10.14 16.31
C GLU A 19 -12.17 10.35 15.13
N ALA A 20 -10.91 9.96 15.28
CA ALA A 20 -9.93 10.04 14.19
C ALA A 20 -10.23 9.00 13.10
N GLU A 21 -10.67 7.80 13.50
CA GLU A 21 -11.16 6.77 12.59
C GLU A 21 -12.43 7.24 11.86
N ALA A 22 -13.40 7.82 12.59
CA ALA A 22 -14.61 8.38 12.00
C ALA A 22 -14.31 9.54 11.04
N ALA A 23 -13.37 10.43 11.36
CA ALA A 23 -12.97 11.52 10.48
C ALA A 23 -12.30 11.01 9.19
N ARG A 24 -11.45 9.98 9.30
CA ARG A 24 -10.82 9.31 8.15
C ARG A 24 -11.86 8.60 7.26
N LEU A 25 -12.83 7.92 7.87
CA LEU A 25 -13.93 7.25 7.17
C LEU A 25 -14.89 8.27 6.53
N ALA A 26 -15.12 9.43 7.17
CA ALA A 26 -15.94 10.50 6.61
C ALA A 26 -15.29 11.17 5.37
N GLU A 27 -13.96 11.20 5.29
CA GLU A 27 -13.22 11.73 4.13
C GLU A 27 -13.21 10.75 2.93
N SER A 28 -13.59 9.49 3.15
CA SER A 28 -13.63 8.44 2.12
C SER A 28 -14.99 7.75 2.11
N PRO A 29 -15.94 8.20 1.25
CA PRO A 29 -17.28 7.65 1.23
C PRO A 29 -17.25 6.12 1.08
N GLU A 30 -18.17 5.46 1.80
CA GLU A 30 -18.39 4.01 1.68
C GLU A 30 -18.61 3.65 0.21
N GLY A 31 -17.91 2.60 -0.25
CA GLY A 31 -17.91 2.17 -1.65
C GLY A 31 -16.78 2.75 -2.52
N SER A 32 -15.92 3.64 -1.99
CA SER A 32 -14.72 4.10 -2.69
C SER A 32 -13.50 3.19 -2.47
N THR A 33 -12.62 3.10 -3.47
CA THR A 33 -11.34 2.37 -3.38
C THR A 33 -10.50 2.82 -2.17
N ASN A 34 -10.53 4.13 -1.86
CA ASN A 34 -9.83 4.71 -0.72
C ASN A 34 -10.35 4.19 0.62
N HIS A 35 -11.66 3.96 0.75
CA HIS A 35 -12.26 3.39 1.95
C HIS A 35 -11.74 1.97 2.21
N VAL A 36 -11.73 1.12 1.18
CA VAL A 36 -11.22 -0.27 1.26
C VAL A 36 -9.74 -0.29 1.65
N LEU A 37 -8.92 0.53 1.02
CA LEU A 37 -7.49 0.63 1.34
C LEU A 37 -7.21 1.14 2.75
N ALA A 38 -8.06 2.02 3.27
CA ALA A 38 -7.90 2.55 4.61
C ALA A 38 -8.17 1.49 5.70
N GLN A 39 -8.90 0.42 5.38
CA GLN A 39 -9.11 -0.73 6.27
C GLN A 39 -7.95 -1.73 6.28
N LEU A 40 -7.11 -1.76 5.23
CA LEU A 40 -6.00 -2.70 5.15
C LEU A 40 -4.85 -2.28 6.08
N PRO A 41 -4.01 -3.19 6.59
CA PRO A 41 -2.77 -2.84 7.27
C PRO A 41 -1.66 -2.42 6.29
N VAL A 42 -0.63 -1.74 6.79
CA VAL A 42 0.60 -1.47 6.02
C VAL A 42 1.55 -2.63 6.22
N ASN A 43 1.78 -3.42 5.16
CA ASN A 43 2.54 -4.67 5.20
C ASN A 43 4.02 -4.46 4.89
N ILE A 44 4.34 -3.49 4.03
CA ILE A 44 5.72 -3.21 3.61
C ILE A 44 6.17 -1.91 4.28
N ARG A 45 7.23 -2.01 5.10
CA ARG A 45 7.83 -0.86 5.80
C ARG A 45 9.26 -0.69 5.31
N GLY A 46 9.49 0.25 4.41
CA GLY A 46 10.82 0.51 3.84
C GLY A 46 10.75 0.91 2.37
N ASN A 47 11.87 0.76 1.66
CA ASN A 47 11.94 1.02 0.23
C ASN A 47 11.13 -0.04 -0.53
N VAL A 48 10.20 0.39 -1.39
CA VAL A 48 9.39 -0.48 -2.25
C VAL A 48 10.05 -0.74 -3.62
N GLN A 49 11.08 0.04 -3.96
CA GLN A 49 11.77 -0.07 -5.24
C GLN A 49 12.39 -1.46 -5.43
N ASN A 50 12.23 -2.01 -6.63
CA ASN A 50 12.73 -3.32 -7.04
C ASN A 50 12.19 -4.51 -6.22
N LEU A 51 11.16 -4.32 -5.40
CA LEU A 51 10.46 -5.41 -4.74
C LEU A 51 9.40 -6.01 -5.66
N LEU A 52 9.20 -7.31 -5.55
CA LEU A 52 8.04 -8.01 -6.12
C LEU A 52 6.85 -7.82 -5.19
N ILE A 53 5.83 -7.09 -5.64
CA ILE A 53 4.68 -6.73 -4.82
C ILE A 53 3.40 -7.19 -5.51
N GLU A 54 2.64 -8.06 -4.86
CA GLU A 54 1.25 -8.36 -5.22
C GLU A 54 0.35 -7.24 -4.70
N LEU A 55 -0.38 -6.58 -5.61
CA LEU A 55 -1.32 -5.52 -5.25
C LEU A 55 -2.53 -6.10 -4.51
N PRO A 56 -3.13 -5.34 -3.57
CA PRO A 56 -4.35 -5.77 -2.91
C PRO A 56 -5.51 -5.90 -3.92
N ASP A 57 -6.37 -6.88 -3.71
CA ASP A 57 -7.63 -7.03 -4.48
C ASP A 57 -8.65 -6.03 -3.94
N LEU A 58 -8.74 -4.87 -4.62
CA LEU A 58 -9.62 -3.78 -4.22
C LEU A 58 -11.02 -3.90 -4.81
N ASP A 59 -11.16 -4.60 -5.91
CA ASP A 59 -12.43 -4.78 -6.64
C ASP A 59 -13.15 -6.07 -6.22
N GLY A 60 -12.47 -6.95 -5.47
CA GLY A 60 -13.02 -8.25 -5.02
C GLY A 60 -13.22 -9.24 -6.17
N ASP A 61 -12.54 -9.02 -7.30
CA ASP A 61 -12.69 -9.85 -8.50
C ASP A 61 -11.74 -11.05 -8.52
N GLY A 62 -10.91 -11.20 -7.48
CA GLY A 62 -9.93 -12.27 -7.33
C GLY A 62 -8.76 -12.17 -8.29
N ARG A 63 -8.65 -11.09 -9.08
CA ARG A 63 -7.55 -10.91 -10.03
C ARG A 63 -6.32 -10.45 -9.29
N LYS A 64 -5.20 -11.09 -9.60
CA LYS A 64 -3.91 -10.82 -8.98
C LYS A 64 -3.04 -10.08 -9.96
N LEU A 65 -2.38 -9.04 -9.46
CA LEU A 65 -1.37 -8.30 -10.18
C LEU A 65 -0.11 -8.23 -9.34
N VAL A 66 0.99 -8.76 -9.88
CA VAL A 66 2.32 -8.66 -9.26
C VAL A 66 3.15 -7.70 -10.07
N VAL A 67 3.71 -6.72 -9.39
CA VAL A 67 4.45 -5.62 -10.00
C VAL A 67 5.82 -5.44 -9.36
N VAL A 68 6.72 -4.79 -10.11
CA VAL A 68 8.02 -4.33 -9.62
C VAL A 68 8.07 -2.81 -9.77
N PRO A 69 8.08 -2.04 -8.68
CA PRO A 69 8.22 -0.59 -8.72
C PRO A 69 9.64 -0.19 -9.14
N THR A 70 9.77 0.66 -10.16
CA THR A 70 11.06 1.06 -10.72
C THR A 70 11.42 2.51 -10.41
N GLU A 71 10.45 3.43 -10.50
CA GLU A 71 10.66 4.87 -10.33
C GLU A 71 9.51 5.51 -9.55
N SER A 72 9.84 6.42 -8.62
CA SER A 72 8.87 7.18 -7.83
C SER A 72 8.65 8.58 -8.42
N HIS A 73 7.40 8.95 -8.61
CA HIS A 73 6.97 10.28 -9.01
C HIS A 73 6.28 10.95 -7.82
N ARG A 74 6.83 12.07 -7.36
CA ARG A 74 6.15 12.88 -6.34
C ARG A 74 5.03 13.66 -7.01
N ILE A 75 3.81 13.55 -6.47
CA ILE A 75 2.73 14.46 -6.85
C ILE A 75 3.18 15.86 -6.39
N GLY A 76 3.32 16.79 -7.34
CA GLY A 76 3.84 18.13 -7.09
C GLY A 76 3.03 18.86 -6.02
N THR A 77 3.74 19.46 -5.06
CA THR A 77 3.20 20.13 -3.86
C THR A 77 2.50 21.47 -4.14
N HIS A 78 1.97 21.70 -5.35
CA HIS A 78 1.42 23.01 -5.70
C HIS A 78 0.04 23.33 -5.08
N GLU A 79 -0.57 22.38 -4.36
CA GLU A 79 -1.92 22.56 -3.79
C GLU A 79 -1.98 22.51 -2.25
N TYR A 80 -0.87 22.26 -1.55
CA TYR A 80 -0.91 22.22 -0.08
C TYR A 80 -0.76 23.63 0.48
N ALA A 81 -1.85 24.16 1.04
CA ALA A 81 -1.80 25.36 1.85
C ALA A 81 -0.81 25.17 3.01
N ARG A 82 -0.07 26.22 3.35
CA ARG A 82 0.95 26.22 4.41
C ARG A 82 0.30 25.83 5.75
N GLY A 83 0.46 24.58 6.17
CA GLY A 83 -0.11 24.07 7.43
C GLY A 83 -0.91 22.77 7.30
N GLU A 84 -1.17 22.28 6.09
CA GLU A 84 -1.84 20.99 5.93
C GLU A 84 -0.93 19.81 6.31
N ILE A 85 -1.50 18.84 7.02
CA ILE A 85 -0.85 17.58 7.34
C ILE A 85 -0.50 16.89 6.02
N ARG A 86 0.79 16.60 5.79
CA ARG A 86 1.23 15.79 4.65
C ARG A 86 0.43 14.49 4.65
N LYS A 87 -0.46 14.29 3.66
CA LYS A 87 -1.13 12.99 3.48
C LYS A 87 -0.01 11.97 3.24
N ARG A 88 -0.01 10.91 4.05
CA ARG A 88 1.14 10.02 4.29
C ARG A 88 1.66 9.27 3.03
N TYR A 89 0.98 9.36 1.88
CA TYR A 89 1.23 8.55 0.67
C TYR A 89 0.98 9.29 -0.66
N GLN A 90 1.70 10.40 -0.92
CA GLN A 90 1.52 11.24 -2.11
C GLN A 90 2.51 10.94 -3.26
N SER A 91 3.09 9.75 -3.32
CA SER A 91 3.86 9.35 -4.49
C SER A 91 3.12 8.32 -5.33
N THR A 92 3.28 8.41 -6.65
CA THR A 92 2.93 7.36 -7.59
C THR A 92 4.21 6.70 -8.07
N TRP A 93 4.12 5.44 -8.42
CA TRP A 93 5.27 4.67 -8.87
C TRP A 93 5.03 4.12 -10.26
N THR A 94 6.01 4.26 -11.13
CA THR A 94 6.09 3.47 -12.35
C THR A 94 6.40 2.04 -11.96
N CYS A 95 5.56 1.11 -12.37
CA CYS A 95 5.67 -0.31 -12.02
C CYS A 95 5.62 -1.18 -13.27
N ILE A 96 6.48 -2.19 -13.34
CA ILE A 96 6.47 -3.21 -14.38
C ILE A 96 5.61 -4.38 -13.90
N VAL A 97 4.68 -4.85 -14.73
CA VAL A 97 3.87 -6.05 -14.44
C VAL A 97 4.68 -7.29 -14.77
N VAL A 98 4.89 -8.14 -13.76
CA VAL A 98 5.67 -9.39 -13.88
C VAL A 98 4.80 -10.65 -13.78
N ALA A 99 3.62 -10.54 -13.18
CA ALA A 99 2.59 -11.58 -13.23
C ALA A 99 1.21 -10.92 -13.16
N SER A 100 0.24 -11.46 -13.90
CA SER A 100 -1.12 -10.94 -13.90
C SER A 100 -2.12 -12.03 -14.27
N THR A 101 -3.23 -12.08 -13.56
CA THR A 101 -4.42 -12.82 -13.99
C THR A 101 -5.48 -11.90 -14.60
N ASN A 102 -5.19 -10.60 -14.71
CA ASN A 102 -6.07 -9.59 -15.30
C ASN A 102 -5.73 -9.40 -16.80
N PRO A 103 -6.67 -9.64 -17.73
CA PRO A 103 -6.40 -9.52 -19.17
C PRO A 103 -6.03 -8.09 -19.61
N THR A 104 -6.43 -7.07 -18.83
CA THR A 104 -6.10 -5.67 -19.08
C THR A 104 -4.61 -5.36 -18.84
N TYR A 105 -3.98 -6.08 -17.91
CA TYR A 105 -2.60 -5.84 -17.51
C TYR A 105 -1.74 -7.04 -17.88
N GLN A 106 -1.28 -7.09 -19.13
CA GLN A 106 -0.44 -8.18 -19.61
C GLN A 106 1.00 -8.09 -19.07
N VAL A 107 1.61 -9.24 -18.81
CA VAL A 107 3.00 -9.33 -18.36
C VAL A 107 3.94 -8.82 -19.46
N GLY A 108 4.91 -7.97 -19.09
CA GLY A 108 5.89 -7.42 -20.05
C GLY A 108 5.34 -6.32 -20.97
N CYS A 109 4.11 -5.87 -20.77
CA CYS A 109 3.56 -4.70 -21.46
C CYS A 109 4.03 -3.38 -20.83
N TRP A 110 3.41 -2.28 -21.25
CA TRP A 110 3.69 -0.94 -20.79
C TRP A 110 3.68 -0.83 -19.25
N PRO A 111 4.64 -0.09 -18.67
CA PRO A 111 4.63 0.19 -17.24
C PRO A 111 3.32 0.87 -16.83
N ILE A 112 2.84 0.55 -15.63
CA ILE A 112 1.63 1.14 -15.06
C ILE A 112 2.00 2.11 -13.95
N SER A 113 1.11 3.08 -13.69
CA SER A 113 1.23 3.99 -12.56
C SER A 113 0.45 3.44 -11.38
N VAL A 114 1.14 3.11 -10.29
CA VAL A 114 0.53 2.58 -9.07
C VAL A 114 0.77 3.56 -7.92
N PRO A 115 -0.29 4.00 -7.22
CA PRO A 115 -0.12 4.83 -6.03
C PRO A 115 0.66 4.08 -4.93
N GLU A 116 1.56 4.79 -4.24
CA GLU A 116 2.40 4.23 -3.18
C GLU A 116 1.59 3.54 -2.08
N TYR A 117 0.40 4.06 -1.74
CA TYR A 117 -0.47 3.45 -0.74
C TYR A 117 -0.93 2.04 -1.12
N GLN A 118 -1.05 1.70 -2.41
CA GLN A 118 -1.40 0.33 -2.82
C GLN A 118 -0.18 -0.58 -2.67
N LEU A 119 1.01 -0.08 -3.02
CA LEU A 119 2.26 -0.83 -2.92
C LEU A 119 2.57 -1.21 -1.47
N VAL A 120 2.52 -0.25 -0.54
CA VAL A 120 2.86 -0.50 0.88
C VAL A 120 1.85 -1.39 1.61
N ARG A 121 0.63 -1.50 1.06
CA ARG A 121 -0.45 -2.37 1.55
C ARG A 121 -0.51 -3.70 0.82
N GLY A 122 0.20 -3.84 -0.29
CA GLY A 122 0.37 -5.08 -1.02
C GLY A 122 1.16 -6.13 -0.24
N THR A 123 1.26 -7.33 -0.82
CA THR A 123 2.03 -8.44 -0.25
C THR A 123 3.34 -8.59 -1.00
N GLN A 124 4.46 -8.51 -0.28
CA GLN A 124 5.77 -8.81 -0.88
C GLN A 124 5.84 -10.29 -1.26
N ARG A 125 6.27 -10.56 -2.49
CA ARG A 125 6.51 -11.91 -3.02
C ARG A 125 8.00 -12.14 -3.21
N THR A 126 8.38 -13.40 -3.21
CA THR A 126 9.71 -13.86 -3.60
C THR A 126 9.53 -14.89 -4.72
N ILE A 127 10.46 -14.91 -5.68
CA ILE A 127 10.55 -15.98 -6.67
C ILE A 127 11.80 -16.75 -6.30
N ASP A 128 11.62 -18.01 -5.93
CA ASP A 128 12.73 -18.95 -5.85
C ASP A 128 13.02 -19.40 -7.29
N LEU A 129 14.17 -19.00 -7.83
CA LEU A 129 14.66 -19.41 -9.17
C LEU A 129 15.44 -20.72 -9.08
#